data_AF-A0A7V0MZJ7-F1
#
_entry.id   AF-A0A7V0MZJ7-F1
#
_cell.length_a   1.000
_cell.length_b   1.000
_cell.length_c   1.000
_cell.angle_alpha   90.00
_cell.angle_beta   90.00
_cell.angle_gamma   90.00
#
_symmetry.space_group_name_H-M   'P 1'
#
loop_
_entity.id
_entity.type
_entity.pdbx_description
1 polymer ?
#
loop_
_entity_poly.entity_id
_entity_poly.type
_entity_poly.pdbx_seq_one_letter_code
_entity_poly.pdbx_strand_id
1 'polypeptide(L)'
;MARKGGSVIFFGGLPPGKSMASLDTNLIHYKALHILGSTTFSPEHNRMALKLISTGKIEAKKYITHTFPLKDFKEAIRVIEKGEALKVVLKP
;
A
#
# COMPACT_ATOMS: atom_id res chain seq x y z
N MET A 1 -2.29 -17.96 2.52
CA MET A 1 -2.34 -18.35 1.09
C MET A 1 -3.76 -18.16 0.56
N ALA A 2 -3.92 -17.82 -0.72
CA ALA A 2 -5.24 -17.71 -1.34
C ALA A 2 -5.97 -19.07 -1.37
N ARG A 3 -7.28 -19.06 -1.09
CA ARG A 3 -8.17 -20.23 -1.21
C ARG A 3 -8.44 -20.58 -2.69
N LYS A 4 -9.00 -21.76 -2.95
CA LYS A 4 -9.46 -22.16 -4.30
C LYS A 4 -10.42 -21.10 -4.87
N GLY A 5 -10.22 -20.67 -6.11
CA GLY A 5 -10.96 -19.58 -6.75
C GLY A 5 -10.57 -18.18 -6.28
N GLY A 6 -9.54 -18.04 -5.43
CA GLY A 6 -9.15 -16.76 -4.83
C GLY A 6 -8.30 -15.89 -5.74
N SER A 7 -8.26 -14.59 -5.43
CA SER A 7 -7.45 -13.60 -6.14
C SER A 7 -6.20 -13.22 -5.36
N VAL A 8 -5.10 -13.02 -6.08
CA VAL A 8 -3.86 -12.40 -5.60
C VAL A 8 -3.65 -11.11 -6.39
N ILE A 9 -3.57 -9.98 -5.68
CA ILE A 9 -3.40 -8.66 -6.29
C ILE A 9 -1.98 -8.15 -6.03
N PHE A 10 -1.27 -7.86 -7.11
CA PHE A 10 0.01 -7.15 -7.10
C PHE A 10 -0.26 -5.65 -7.21
N PHE A 11 0.01 -4.90 -6.14
CA PHE A 11 -0.22 -3.45 -6.07
C PHE A 11 1.05 -2.65 -5.73
N GLY A 12 2.16 -3.33 -5.46
CA GLY A 12 3.46 -2.72 -5.19
C GLY A 12 4.44 -3.00 -6.34
N GLY A 13 5.20 -1.99 -6.73
CA GLY A 13 6.30 -2.16 -7.69
C GLY A 13 7.47 -2.93 -7.09
N LEU A 14 8.25 -3.58 -7.96
CA LEU A 14 9.51 -4.22 -7.60
C LEU A 14 10.69 -3.28 -7.89
N PRO A 15 11.87 -3.49 -7.26
CA PRO A 15 13.03 -2.64 -7.50
C PRO A 15 13.43 -2.55 -8.98
N PRO A 16 13.99 -1.40 -9.43
CA PRO A 16 14.53 -1.26 -10.77
C PRO A 16 15.51 -2.39 -11.12
N GLY A 17 15.38 -2.96 -12.32
CA GLY A 17 16.18 -4.09 -12.77
C GLY A 17 15.86 -5.44 -12.10
N LYS A 18 14.87 -5.50 -11.19
CA LYS A 18 14.42 -6.73 -10.51
C LYS A 18 12.89 -6.89 -10.59
N SER A 19 12.32 -6.82 -11.79
CA SER A 19 10.86 -6.79 -12.03
C SER A 19 10.20 -8.16 -12.19
N MET A 20 10.95 -9.26 -12.08
CA MET A 20 10.42 -10.61 -12.25
C MET A 20 9.96 -11.22 -10.93
N ALA A 21 8.76 -11.80 -10.92
CA ALA A 21 8.25 -12.61 -9.83
C ALA A 21 7.92 -14.02 -10.35
N SER A 22 8.57 -15.05 -9.80
CA SER A 22 8.29 -16.44 -10.16
C SER A 22 6.97 -16.91 -9.54
N LEU A 23 6.14 -17.58 -10.35
CA LEU A 23 4.83 -18.08 -9.93
C LEU A 23 4.73 -19.58 -10.21
N ASP A 24 4.13 -20.32 -9.28
CA ASP A 24 3.78 -21.73 -9.49
C ASP A 24 2.49 -21.84 -10.32
N THR A 25 2.63 -22.23 -11.59
CA THR A 25 1.51 -22.33 -12.53
C THR A 25 0.58 -23.52 -12.23
N ASN A 26 1.09 -24.60 -11.62
CA ASN A 26 0.25 -25.72 -11.20
C ASN A 26 -0.66 -25.31 -10.05
N LEU A 27 -0.13 -24.53 -9.09
CA LEU A 27 -0.92 -23.97 -8.01
C LEU A 27 -2.03 -23.06 -8.55
N ILE A 28 -1.72 -22.21 -9.54
CA ILE A 28 -2.70 -21.33 -10.19
C ILE A 28 -3.78 -22.15 -10.90
N HIS A 29 -3.39 -23.14 -11.70
CA HIS A 29 -4.31 -23.96 -12.48
C HIS A 29 -5.26 -24.77 -11.58
N TYR A 30 -4.71 -25.64 -10.72
CA TYR A 30 -5.53 -26.57 -9.95
C TYR A 30 -6.35 -25.91 -8.84
N LYS A 31 -5.93 -24.74 -8.35
CA LYS A 31 -6.74 -23.92 -7.43
C LYS A 31 -7.57 -22.87 -8.14
N ALA A 32 -7.53 -22.77 -9.47
CA ALA A 32 -8.21 -21.73 -10.23
C ALA A 32 -7.97 -20.32 -9.65
N LEU A 33 -6.70 -19.96 -9.41
CA LEU A 33 -6.36 -18.66 -8.82
C LEU A 33 -6.36 -17.56 -9.87
N HIS A 34 -6.74 -16.35 -9.45
CA HIS A 34 -6.73 -15.16 -10.28
C HIS A 34 -5.51 -14.30 -9.93
N ILE A 35 -4.69 -13.96 -10.92
CA ILE A 35 -3.52 -13.09 -10.75
C ILE A 35 -3.83 -11.72 -11.35
N LEU A 36 -3.89 -10.69 -10.49
CA LEU A 36 -4.35 -9.35 -10.87
C LEU A 36 -3.28 -8.30 -10.57
N GLY A 37 -3.16 -7.30 -11.44
CA GLY A 37 -2.39 -6.08 -11.18
C GLY A 37 -3.31 -4.92 -10.78
N SER A 38 -2.81 -3.99 -9.96
CA SER A 38 -3.50 -2.74 -9.64
C SER A 38 -2.51 -1.59 -9.51
N THR A 39 -2.87 -0.44 -10.05
CA THR A 39 -2.13 0.81 -9.87
C THR A 39 -3.11 1.96 -9.77
N THR A 40 -2.79 2.93 -8.91
CA THR A 40 -3.54 4.19 -8.77
C THR A 40 -5.00 3.97 -8.37
N PHE A 41 -5.74 5.06 -8.17
CA PHE A 41 -7.14 5.05 -7.75
C PHE A 41 -7.95 6.02 -8.63
N SER A 42 -9.20 5.65 -8.93
CA SER A 42 -10.14 6.55 -9.62
C SER A 42 -10.63 7.66 -8.68
N PRO A 43 -11.20 8.76 -9.19
CA PRO A 43 -11.84 9.77 -8.36
C PRO A 43 -12.92 9.21 -7.42
N GLU A 44 -13.67 8.19 -7.87
CA GLU A 44 -14.70 7.55 -7.03
C GLU A 44 -14.10 6.83 -5.83
N HIS A 45 -12.95 6.16 -6.00
CA HIS A 45 -12.25 5.54 -4.88
C HIS A 45 -11.82 6.58 -3.83
N ASN A 46 -11.36 7.76 -4.26
CA ASN A 46 -10.98 8.83 -3.34
C ASN A 46 -12.19 9.39 -2.58
N ARG A 47 -13.35 9.57 -3.24
CA ARG A 47 -14.60 9.98 -2.58
C ARG A 47 -15.05 8.96 -1.55
N MET A 48 -14.97 7.68 -1.88
CA MET A 48 -15.29 6.60 -0.95
C MET A 48 -14.34 6.60 0.25
N ALA A 49 -13.03 6.72 0.02
CA ALA A 49 -12.03 6.80 1.09
C ALA A 49 -12.30 7.97 2.03
N LEU A 50 -12.58 9.16 1.50
CA LEU A 50 -12.93 10.33 2.30
C LEU A 50 -14.19 10.08 3.16
N LYS A 51 -15.23 9.46 2.58
CA LYS A 51 -16.45 9.11 3.32
C LYS A 51 -16.17 8.13 4.45
N LEU A 52 -15.32 7.12 4.23
CA LEU A 52 -14.96 6.15 5.27
C LEU A 52 -14.17 6.81 6.40
N ILE A 53 -13.29 7.76 6.07
CA ILE A 53 -12.51 8.52 7.05
C ILE A 53 -13.42 9.48 7.84
N SER A 54 -14.27 10.25 7.15
CA SER A 54 -15.13 11.25 7.79
C SER A 54 -16.20 10.65 8.69
N THR A 55 -16.66 9.43 8.38
CA THR A 55 -17.63 8.69 9.21
C THR A 55 -16.98 7.92 10.36
N GLY A 56 -15.65 8.00 10.52
CA GLY A 56 -14.93 7.27 11.56
C GLY A 56 -14.83 5.75 11.33
N LYS A 57 -15.37 5.22 10.22
CA LYS A 57 -15.20 3.81 9.84
C LYS A 57 -13.73 3.44 9.60
N ILE A 58 -12.92 4.42 9.20
CA ILE A 58 -11.46 4.33 9.15
C ILE A 58 -10.86 5.46 9.96
N GLU A 59 -10.20 5.13 11.06
CA GLU A 59 -9.49 6.08 11.91
C GLU A 59 -8.10 6.42 11.33
N ALA A 60 -8.06 7.16 10.22
CA ALA A 60 -6.83 7.41 9.46
C ALA A 60 -5.69 8.04 10.27
N LYS A 61 -6.01 8.80 11.34
CA LYS A 61 -5.01 9.38 12.25
C LYS A 61 -4.12 8.32 12.90
N LYS A 62 -4.61 7.11 13.14
CA LYS A 62 -3.83 6.01 13.75
C LYS A 62 -2.67 5.55 12.87
N TYR A 63 -2.72 5.80 11.57
CA TYR A 63 -1.64 5.44 10.66
C TYR A 63 -0.48 6.44 10.71
N ILE A 64 -0.71 7.67 11.20
CA ILE A 64 0.31 8.71 11.31
C ILE A 64 1.19 8.38 12.53
N THR A 65 2.34 7.79 12.27
CA THR A 65 3.33 7.45 13.30
C THR A 65 4.22 8.62 13.69
N HIS A 66 4.50 9.53 12.75
CA HIS A 66 5.41 10.64 12.99
C HIS A 66 4.89 11.92 12.33
N THR A 67 5.12 13.06 12.98
CA THR A 67 4.85 14.38 12.44
C THR A 67 6.06 15.27 12.68
N PHE A 68 6.59 15.87 11.62
CA PHE A 68 7.73 16.79 11.67
C PHE A 68 7.33 18.15 11.09
N PRO A 69 7.94 19.26 11.54
CA PRO A 69 7.86 20.51 10.80
C PRO A 69 8.68 20.40 9.51
N LEU A 70 8.34 21.20 8.49
CA LEU A 70 8.95 21.13 7.16
C LEU A 70 10.48 21.36 7.20
N LYS A 71 10.96 22.22 8.12
CA LYS A 71 12.39 22.46 8.36
C LYS A 71 13.19 21.19 8.69
N ASP A 72 12.53 20.16 9.23
CA ASP A 72 13.16 18.90 9.64
C ASP A 72 13.01 17.81 8.56
N PHE A 73 12.80 18.21 7.30
CA PHE A 73 12.64 17.29 6.16
C PHE A 73 13.68 16.17 6.11
N LYS A 74 14.96 16.48 6.34
CA LYS A 74 16.04 15.49 6.31
C LYS A 74 15.86 14.41 7.38
N GLU A 75 15.41 14.78 8.57
CA GLU A 75 15.13 13.82 9.63
C GLU A 75 13.93 12.95 9.28
N ALA A 76 12.87 13.56 8.77
CA ALA A 76 11.68 12.84 8.31
C ALA A 76 12.01 11.74 7.28
N ILE A 77 12.91 12.04 6.32
CA ILE A 77 13.38 11.05 5.33
C ILE A 77 14.21 9.93 6.00
N ARG A 78 15.13 10.26 6.92
CA ARG A 78 15.94 9.25 7.62
C ARG A 78 15.10 8.20 8.34
N VAL A 79 14.02 8.64 9.01
CA VAL A 79 13.10 7.73 9.71
C VAL A 79 12.36 6.80 8.74
N ILE A 80 11.98 7.30 7.55
CA ILE A 80 11.34 6.50 6.50
C ILE A 80 12.30 5.43 5.97
N GLU A 81 13.54 5.81 5.65
CA GLU A 81 14.56 4.90 5.09
C GLU A 81 14.94 3.77 6.06
N LYS A 82 14.93 4.04 7.36
CA LYS A 82 15.16 3.02 8.40
C LYS A 82 13.97 2.07 8.61
N GLY A 83 12.81 2.34 8.02
CA GLY A 83 11.59 1.56 8.23
C GLY A 83 10.95 1.76 9.62
N GLU A 84 11.29 2.84 10.31
CA GLU A 84 10.79 3.15 11.66
C GLU A 84 9.41 3.84 11.65
N ALA A 85 8.91 4.21 10.47
CA ALA A 85 7.61 4.88 10.29
C ALA A 85 6.66 4.11 9.37
N LEU A 86 5.37 4.15 9.72
CA LEU A 86 4.28 3.73 8.83
C LEU A 86 3.83 4.87 7.92
N LYS A 87 3.60 6.06 8.50
CA LYS A 87 3.29 7.29 7.77
C LYS A 87 3.93 8.48 8.50
N VAL A 88 4.63 9.29 7.72
CA VAL A 88 5.18 10.58 8.16
C VAL A 88 4.36 11.70 7.54
N VAL A 89 4.05 12.72 8.35
CA VAL A 89 3.41 13.96 7.90
C VAL A 89 4.35 15.14 8.16
N LEU A 90 4.57 15.95 7.13
CA LEU A 90 5.29 17.22 7.25
C LEU A 90 4.26 18.34 7.42
N LYS A 91 4.42 19.15 8.46
CA LYS A 91 3.65 20.37 8.67
C LYS A 91 4.44 21.57 8.13
N PRO A 92 3.81 22.48 7.37
CA PRO A 92 4.47 23.70 6.87
C PRO A 92 5.22 24.47 7.96
#